data_AF-A0A7Y1W6U8-F1
#
_entry.id   AF-A0A7Y1W6U8-F1
#
_cell.length_a   1.000
_cell.length_b   1.000
_cell.length_c   1.000
_cell.angle_alpha   90.00
_cell.angle_beta   90.00
_cell.angle_gamma   90.00
#
_symmetry.space_group_name_H-M   'P 1'
#
loop_
_entity.id
_entity.type
_entity.pdbx_description
1 polymer ?
#
loop_
_entity_poly.entity_id
_entity_poly.type
_entity_poly.pdbx_seq_one_letter_code
_entity_poly.pdbx_strand_id
1 'polypeptide(L)'
;MDMIKTAFFSLVLAMSAAAFADNYPPTRTYEVLVKEVRLPSADNGSITVRECAKCNYETHQVTPRTSYALNGKNMSLEDFRELVDELRREGGHVVNVRRDLQTDTITKVFIYTQ
;
A
#
# COMPACT_ATOMS: atom_id res chain seq x y z
N MET A 1 41.70 5.26 -40.80
CA MET A 1 40.29 5.70 -40.78
C MET A 1 39.67 5.32 -39.43
N ASP A 2 40.44 5.52 -38.35
CA ASP A 2 40.25 4.80 -37.08
C ASP A 2 40.12 5.75 -35.88
N MET A 3 40.46 7.03 -36.04
CA MET A 3 40.44 8.02 -34.96
C MET A 3 39.04 8.64 -34.74
N ILE A 4 38.16 8.58 -35.74
CA ILE A 4 36.78 9.09 -35.67
C ILE A 4 35.85 8.08 -34.98
N LYS A 5 36.15 6.77 -35.09
CA LYS A 5 35.34 5.71 -34.49
C LYS A 5 35.46 5.67 -32.96
N THR A 6 36.64 5.97 -32.43
CA THR A 6 36.91 5.94 -30.98
C THR A 6 36.28 7.11 -30.24
N ALA A 7 36.21 8.29 -30.87
CA ALA A 7 35.58 9.47 -30.26
C ALA A 7 34.05 9.31 -30.11
N PHE A 8 33.41 8.58 -31.02
CA PHE A 8 31.96 8.37 -30.98
C PHE A 8 31.52 7.44 -29.84
N PHE A 9 32.35 6.47 -29.46
CA PHE A 9 32.04 5.52 -28.40
C PHE A 9 32.05 6.15 -27.00
N SER A 10 32.92 7.14 -26.75
CA SER A 10 33.03 7.82 -25.46
C SER A 10 31.86 8.76 -25.17
N LEU A 11 31.24 9.33 -26.20
CA LEU A 11 30.11 10.26 -26.04
C LEU A 11 28.81 9.53 -25.68
N VAL A 12 28.62 8.31 -26.18
CA VAL A 12 27.42 7.50 -25.89
C VAL A 12 27.42 6.99 -24.44
N LEU A 13 28.60 6.74 -23.86
CA LEU A 13 28.72 6.25 -22.47
C LEU A 13 28.39 7.32 -21.42
N ALA A 14 28.47 8.61 -21.78
CA ALA A 14 28.11 9.71 -20.88
C ALA A 14 26.59 9.97 -20.81
N MET A 15 25.82 9.47 -21.79
CA MET A 15 24.36 9.67 -21.85
C MET A 15 23.53 8.57 -21.15
N SER A 16 24.14 7.45 -20.74
CA SER A 16 23.44 6.35 -20.07
C SER A 16 23.30 6.53 -18.55
N ALA A 17 23.85 7.59 -17.96
CA ALA A 17 23.86 7.79 -16.51
C ALA A 17 22.61 8.48 -15.94
N ALA A 18 21.68 8.95 -16.78
CA ALA A 18 20.38 9.45 -16.33
C ALA A 18 19.33 8.33 -16.30
N ALA A 19 19.68 7.18 -15.73
CA ALA A 19 18.67 6.28 -15.20
C ALA A 19 18.11 6.98 -13.96
N PHE A 20 17.09 7.81 -14.15
CA PHE A 20 16.26 8.28 -13.05
C PHE A 20 15.73 7.03 -12.37
N ALA A 21 16.36 6.65 -11.26
CA ALA A 21 15.76 5.76 -10.30
C ALA A 21 14.48 6.47 -9.86
N ASP A 22 13.38 6.07 -10.47
CA ASP A 22 12.06 6.54 -10.15
C ASP A 22 11.80 6.06 -8.72
N ASN A 23 12.18 6.89 -7.75
CA ASN A 23 12.11 6.61 -6.32
C ASN A 23 10.64 6.69 -5.88
N TYR A 24 9.78 5.86 -6.46
CA TYR A 24 8.47 5.64 -5.89
C TYR A 24 8.69 4.91 -4.56
N PRO A 25 8.13 5.40 -3.44
CA PRO A 25 8.28 4.71 -2.18
C PRO A 25 7.79 3.26 -2.38
N PRO A 26 8.58 2.25 -1.96
CA PRO A 26 8.17 0.88 -2.11
C PRO A 26 6.85 0.71 -1.34
N THR A 27 5.79 0.29 -2.03
CA THR A 27 4.49 0.02 -1.38
C THR A 27 4.25 -1.48 -1.34
N ARG A 28 3.56 -1.93 -0.30
CA ARG A 28 3.08 -3.31 -0.18
C ARG A 28 1.58 -3.31 0.08
N THR A 29 0.85 -4.18 -0.60
CA THR A 29 -0.57 -4.40 -0.32
C THR A 29 -0.75 -5.80 0.26
N TYR A 30 -1.45 -5.87 1.39
CA TYR A 30 -1.81 -7.11 2.07
C TYR A 30 -3.27 -7.42 1.78
N GLU A 31 -3.56 -8.66 1.41
CA GLU A 31 -4.92 -9.20 1.34
C GLU A 31 -5.18 -9.99 2.62
N VAL A 32 -6.08 -9.49 3.45
CA VAL A 32 -6.33 -10.07 4.78
C VAL A 32 -7.82 -10.24 5.01
N LEU A 33 -8.18 -11.30 5.72
CA LEU A 33 -9.58 -11.50 6.10
C LEU A 33 -10.04 -10.37 7.01
N VAL A 34 -11.29 -9.95 6.86
CA VAL A 34 -11.91 -8.89 7.68
C VAL A 34 -11.79 -9.16 9.20
N LYS A 35 -11.81 -10.44 9.61
CA LYS A 35 -11.61 -10.84 11.01
C LYS A 35 -10.17 -10.65 11.53
N GLU A 36 -9.20 -10.56 10.64
CA GLU A 36 -7.77 -10.41 10.96
C GLU A 36 -7.29 -8.96 10.89
N VAL A 37 -8.22 -8.01 10.71
CA VAL A 37 -7.93 -6.57 10.72
C VAL A 37 -8.67 -5.88 11.86
N ARG A 38 -7.93 -5.04 12.59
CA ARG A 38 -8.47 -4.08 13.55
C ARG A 38 -8.20 -2.68 13.05
N LEU A 39 -9.26 -1.98 12.71
CA LEU A 39 -9.22 -0.59 12.25
C LEU A 39 -8.97 0.37 13.41
N PRO A 40 -8.36 1.54 13.13
CA PRO A 40 -8.20 2.59 14.13
C PRO A 40 -9.56 3.15 14.55
N SER A 41 -9.64 3.67 15.78
CA SER A 41 -10.86 4.32 16.27
C SER A 41 -11.02 5.77 15.80
N ALA A 42 -9.93 6.39 15.36
CA ALA A 42 -9.84 7.78 14.91
C ALA A 42 -8.95 7.88 13.65
N ASP A 43 -8.98 9.03 12.96
CA ASP A 43 -8.23 9.26 11.72
C ASP A 43 -6.71 9.21 11.91
N ASN A 44 -6.24 9.37 13.15
CA ASN A 44 -4.88 9.12 13.59
C ASN A 44 -4.87 7.95 14.59
N GLY A 45 -3.82 7.13 14.54
CA GLY A 45 -3.69 5.94 15.38
C GLY A 45 -3.02 4.81 14.63
N SER A 46 -3.51 3.59 14.82
CA SER A 46 -2.90 2.42 14.21
C SER A 46 -3.91 1.40 13.73
N ILE A 47 -3.58 0.73 12.64
CA ILE A 47 -4.27 -0.46 12.17
C ILE A 47 -3.44 -1.69 12.51
N THR A 48 -4.09 -2.76 12.96
CA THR A 48 -3.43 -4.03 13.25
C THR A 48 -3.91 -5.08 12.26
N VAL A 49 -2.98 -5.80 11.64
CA VAL A 49 -3.24 -6.76 10.57
C VAL A 49 -2.54 -8.09 10.85
N ARG A 50 -3.14 -9.19 10.40
CA ARG A 50 -2.46 -10.50 10.34
C ARG A 50 -2.53 -11.03 8.91
N GLU A 51 -1.39 -11.03 8.24
CA GLU A 51 -1.28 -11.42 6.81
C GLU A 51 -1.63 -12.88 6.54
N CYS A 52 -1.37 -13.77 7.51
CA CYS A 52 -1.61 -15.19 7.36
C CYS A 52 -1.97 -15.85 8.70
N ALA A 53 -2.57 -17.05 8.65
CA ALA A 53 -3.02 -17.77 9.85
C ALA A 53 -1.88 -18.08 10.86
N LYS A 54 -0.64 -18.19 10.38
CA LYS A 54 0.55 -18.46 11.20
C LYS A 54 1.40 -17.21 11.47
N CYS A 55 1.03 -16.07 10.90
CA CYS A 55 1.75 -14.81 11.04
C CYS A 55 1.40 -14.16 12.39
N ASN A 56 2.33 -13.38 12.92
CA ASN A 56 2.03 -12.51 14.05
C ASN A 56 1.17 -11.33 13.60
N TYR A 57 0.48 -10.70 14.54
CA TYR A 57 -0.14 -9.41 14.28
C TYR A 57 0.94 -8.34 14.15
N GLU A 58 0.82 -7.52 13.11
CA GLU A 58 1.63 -6.33 12.89
C GLU A 58 0.76 -5.09 13.04
N THR A 59 1.30 -4.05 13.65
CA THR A 59 0.61 -2.78 13.89
C THR A 59 1.33 -1.68 13.15
N HIS A 60 0.61 -0.97 12.29
CA HIS A 60 1.14 0.11 11.47
C HIS A 60 0.38 1.40 11.75
N GLN A 61 1.06 2.53 11.58
CA GLN A 61 0.47 3.85 11.79
C GLN A 61 -0.51 4.19 10.67
N VAL A 62 -1.57 4.90 11.04
CA VAL A 62 -2.46 5.61 10.11
C VAL A 62 -2.36 7.10 10.35
N THR A 63 -2.65 7.88 9.31
CA THR A 63 -2.69 9.34 9.39
C THR A 63 -4.00 9.83 8.81
N PRO A 64 -4.36 11.12 9.00
CA PRO A 64 -5.53 11.70 8.33
C PRO A 64 -5.47 11.67 6.79
N ARG A 65 -4.34 11.29 6.19
CA ARG A 65 -4.19 11.08 4.74
C ARG A 65 -4.50 9.64 4.30
N THR A 66 -4.67 8.71 5.24
CA THR A 66 -5.05 7.33 4.94
C THR A 66 -6.43 7.31 4.33
N SER A 67 -6.56 6.70 3.14
CA SER A 67 -7.83 6.63 2.42
C SER A 67 -8.55 5.30 2.68
N TYR A 68 -9.87 5.35 2.81
CA TYR A 68 -10.74 4.18 2.98
C TYR A 68 -11.67 4.09 1.78
N ALA A 69 -11.81 2.92 1.16
CA ALA A 69 -12.60 2.80 -0.06
C ALA A 69 -13.37 1.49 -0.20
N LEU A 70 -14.57 1.57 -0.75
CA LEU A 70 -15.38 0.44 -1.21
C LEU A 70 -15.54 0.53 -2.72
N ASN A 71 -15.18 -0.53 -3.45
CA ASN A 71 -15.32 -0.61 -4.91
C ASN A 71 -14.70 0.60 -5.64
N GLY A 72 -13.57 1.08 -5.12
CA GLY A 72 -12.84 2.24 -5.66
C GLY A 72 -13.36 3.61 -5.23
N LYS A 73 -14.53 3.71 -4.58
CA LYS A 73 -15.07 4.97 -4.05
C LYS A 73 -14.58 5.21 -2.63
N ASN A 74 -13.98 6.38 -2.39
CA ASN A 74 -13.55 6.77 -1.05
C ASN A 74 -14.76 7.04 -0.13
N MET A 75 -14.61 6.70 1.14
CA MET A 75 -15.58 6.92 2.20
C MET A 75 -14.88 7.34 3.49
N SER A 76 -15.65 7.74 4.51
CA SER A 76 -15.10 8.08 5.82
C SER A 76 -14.58 6.84 6.54
N LEU A 77 -13.71 7.02 7.54
CA LEU A 77 -13.31 5.93 8.43
C LEU A 77 -14.51 5.36 9.19
N GLU A 78 -15.46 6.20 9.58
CA GLU A 78 -16.68 5.79 10.28
C GLU A 78 -17.50 4.83 9.43
N ASP A 79 -17.86 5.22 8.20
CA ASP A 79 -18.60 4.36 7.27
C ASP A 79 -17.84 3.07 6.96
N PHE A 80 -16.51 3.16 6.80
CA PHE A 80 -15.68 2.00 6.51
C PHE A 80 -15.63 1.01 7.68
N ARG A 81 -15.67 1.50 8.93
CA ARG A 81 -15.75 0.64 10.12
C ARG A 81 -17.09 -0.07 10.21
N GLU A 82 -18.18 0.63 9.96
CA GLU A 82 -19.52 0.02 9.93
C GLU A 82 -19.60 -1.10 8.89
N LEU A 83 -19.10 -0.83 7.68
CA LEU A 83 -18.97 -1.83 6.61
C LEU A 83 -18.15 -3.04 7.06
N VAL A 84 -16.97 -2.81 7.65
CA VAL A 84 -16.10 -3.90 8.14
C VAL A 84 -16.79 -4.72 9.22
N ASP A 85 -17.57 -4.09 10.10
CA ASP A 85 -18.33 -4.78 11.14
C ASP A 85 -19.51 -5.59 10.58
N GLU A 86 -20.14 -5.12 9.50
CA GLU A 86 -21.15 -5.88 8.75
C GLU A 86 -20.53 -7.11 8.07
N LEU A 87 -19.49 -6.91 7.28
CA LEU A 87 -18.79 -7.99 6.57
C LEU A 87 -18.17 -9.02 7.54
N ARG A 88 -17.79 -8.60 8.75
CA ARG A 88 -17.29 -9.54 9.76
C ARG A 88 -18.34 -10.57 10.17
N ARG A 89 -19.63 -10.21 10.15
CA ARG A 89 -20.74 -11.12 10.50
C ARG A 89 -21.04 -12.12 9.39
N GLU A 90 -20.88 -11.70 8.13
CA GLU A 90 -21.09 -12.56 6.96
C GLU A 90 -19.93 -13.55 6.75
N GLY A 91 -18.70 -13.14 7.10
CA GLY A 91 -17.51 -13.95 6.95
C GLY A 91 -17.03 -14.05 5.50
N GLY A 92 -15.80 -14.54 5.30
CA GLY A 92 -15.23 -14.78 3.97
C GLY A 92 -14.76 -13.53 3.21
N HIS A 93 -15.03 -12.33 3.70
CA HIS A 93 -14.61 -11.08 3.06
C HIS A 93 -13.14 -10.74 3.29
N VAL A 94 -12.52 -10.16 2.26
CA VAL A 94 -11.12 -9.72 2.24
C VAL A 94 -11.06 -8.20 2.23
N VAL A 95 -10.20 -7.64 3.08
CA VAL A 95 -9.81 -6.24 3.07
C VAL A 95 -8.37 -6.13 2.61
N ASN A 96 -8.11 -5.17 1.74
CA ASN A 96 -6.79 -4.85 1.24
C ASN A 96 -6.20 -3.70 2.06
N VAL A 97 -4.98 -3.87 2.54
CA VAL A 97 -4.27 -2.86 3.34
C VAL A 97 -2.98 -2.49 2.63
N ARG A 98 -2.87 -1.24 2.17
CA ARG A 98 -1.70 -0.72 1.48
C ARG A 98 -0.82 0.07 2.43
N ARG A 99 0.42 -0.38 2.55
CA ARG A 99 1.49 0.22 3.35
C ARG A 99 2.52 0.89 2.45
N ASP A 100 2.94 2.07 2.85
CA ASP A 100 4.16 2.71 2.37
C ASP A 100 5.34 2.19 3.19
N LEU A 101 6.30 1.53 2.56
CA LEU A 101 7.43 0.88 3.23
C LEU A 101 8.54 1.87 3.60
N GLN A 102 8.54 3.08 3.04
CA GLN A 102 9.50 4.12 3.40
C GLN A 102 9.12 4.79 4.72
N THR A 103 7.83 5.01 4.92
CA THR A 103 7.27 5.73 6.09
C THR A 103 6.63 4.80 7.12
N ASP A 104 6.54 3.50 6.83
CA ASP A 104 5.84 2.51 7.65
C ASP A 104 4.40 2.91 8.01
N THR A 105 3.72 3.55 7.06
CA THR A 105 2.40 4.14 7.26
C THR A 105 1.39 3.52 6.29
N ILE A 106 0.17 3.26 6.75
CA ILE A 106 -0.90 2.78 5.89
C ILE A 106 -1.46 3.95 5.09
N THR A 107 -1.46 3.82 3.77
CA THR A 107 -1.90 4.86 2.82
C THR A 107 -3.30 4.60 2.31
N LYS A 108 -3.73 3.34 2.23
CA LYS A 108 -5.07 2.97 1.77
C LYS A 108 -5.56 1.67 2.38
N VAL A 109 -6.85 1.63 2.73
CA VAL A 109 -7.56 0.41 3.11
C VAL A 109 -8.79 0.29 2.21
N PHE A 110 -8.99 -0.86 1.57
CA PHE A 110 -10.05 -0.99 0.58
C PHE A 110 -10.64 -2.40 0.44
N ILE A 111 -11.92 -2.46 0.09
CA ILE A 111 -12.65 -3.70 -0.16
C ILE A 111 -13.23 -3.66 -1.57
N TYR A 112 -13.19 -4.80 -2.26
CA TYR A 112 -13.93 -5.05 -3.48
C TYR A 112 -14.95 -6.16 -3.22
N THR A 113 -16.23 -5.87 -3.43
CA THR A 113 -17.32 -6.85 -3.37
C THR A 113 -17.56 -7.36 -4.79
N GLN A 114 -17.65 -8.68 -4.97
CA GLN A 114 -18.06 -9.28 -6.25
C GLN A 114 -19.57 -9.22 -6.44
#